data_AF-A0A3Q7RLE4-F1
#
_entry.id   AF-A0A3Q7RLE4-F1
#
_cell.length_a   1.000
_cell.length_b   1.000
_cell.length_c   1.000
_cell.angle_alpha   90.00
_cell.angle_beta   90.00
_cell.angle_gamma   90.00
#
_symmetry.space_group_name_H-M   'P 1'
#
loop_
_entity.id
_entity.type
_entity.pdbx_description
1 polymer ?
#
loop_
_entity_poly.entity_id
_entity_poly.type
_entity_poly.pdbx_seq_one_letter_code
_entity_poly.pdbx_strand_id
1 'polypeptide(L)'
;MPVQYERKQSVIMKRNKSLEKLAEAPRTSRLSSPFLPKEESKLPEIKKGSQFTNEFNKLQDLVFKKLTRQTIMSTEILKKIQIDRQFFSDIITKTMQELEESGTFTSLLEALGKERENKMHFYDIIAREEKGKKQIKSLQKHLFTVKKERQAEIQSRNEYIAHLKDQLQEMKAKTNMENRYMKRNTDLQISQTQKKCNRTEELLLEEIEKLRLKTEEENRIHMEIETFLKKEQQKLEEKLEFWMEKFDKDTEMKQNELNALKSAKASDLAHLQELAKTIREYEQVIIEDRTEKEKTRKKIEQEDLELKSIIKLQAWWRGTMVRREIGGFKMPKKDKDDVKDSKGKGKDKDKRRGKKK
;
A
#
# COMPACT_ATOMS: atom_id res chain seq x y z
N MET A 1 -25.18 43.41 -23.01
CA MET A 1 -25.56 43.14 -24.41
C MET A 1 -25.39 41.65 -24.70
N PRO A 2 -26.25 41.05 -25.55
CA PRO A 2 -26.76 39.69 -25.36
C PRO A 2 -25.94 38.65 -26.13
N VAL A 3 -25.85 37.43 -25.61
CA VAL A 3 -25.52 36.25 -26.41
C VAL A 3 -26.52 35.15 -26.09
N GLN A 4 -27.36 34.89 -27.08
CA GLN A 4 -28.32 33.80 -27.16
C GLN A 4 -27.57 32.47 -27.27
N TYR A 5 -28.06 31.42 -26.60
CA TYR A 5 -27.60 30.06 -26.84
C TYR A 5 -28.63 29.29 -27.65
N GLU A 6 -28.19 28.88 -28.84
CA GLU A 6 -28.91 28.06 -29.80
C GLU A 6 -29.12 26.63 -29.29
N ARG A 7 -30.29 26.13 -29.69
CA ARG A 7 -30.75 24.74 -29.73
C ARG A 7 -29.93 23.92 -30.74
N LYS A 8 -29.49 22.72 -30.35
CA LYS A 8 -29.28 21.60 -31.30
C LYS A 8 -29.88 20.30 -30.77
N GLN A 9 -30.59 19.62 -31.65
CA GLN A 9 -31.29 18.35 -31.47
C GLN A 9 -30.43 17.16 -31.95
N SER A 10 -30.58 16.05 -31.22
CA SER A 10 -30.69 14.62 -31.63
C SER A 10 -29.68 13.95 -32.57
N VAL A 11 -29.36 12.67 -32.28
CA VAL A 11 -29.51 11.47 -33.17
C VAL A 11 -29.06 10.18 -32.43
N ILE A 12 -29.99 9.23 -32.13
CA ILE A 12 -30.21 7.86 -32.68
C ILE A 12 -29.30 6.71 -32.16
N MET A 13 -29.93 5.66 -31.58
CA MET A 13 -29.83 4.22 -31.94
C MET A 13 -30.79 3.40 -31.04
N LYS A 14 -31.82 2.70 -31.55
CA LYS A 14 -31.86 1.28 -32.04
C LYS A 14 -31.28 0.28 -31.02
N ARG A 15 -31.84 -0.90 -30.69
CA ARG A 15 -33.00 -1.71 -31.08
C ARG A 15 -32.89 -2.99 -30.21
N ASN A 16 -33.98 -3.61 -29.78
CA ASN A 16 -34.27 -5.07 -29.90
C ASN A 16 -35.15 -5.65 -28.79
N LYS A 17 -35.80 -6.74 -29.20
CA LYS A 17 -37.07 -7.33 -28.80
C LYS A 17 -36.78 -8.80 -28.55
N SER A 18 -37.29 -9.38 -27.48
CA SER A 18 -37.50 -10.84 -27.40
C SER A 18 -38.70 -11.15 -26.52
N LEU A 19 -39.54 -12.04 -27.06
CA LEU A 19 -40.71 -12.67 -26.48
C LEU A 19 -40.26 -14.01 -25.92
N GLU A 20 -40.70 -14.38 -24.72
CA GLU A 20 -40.94 -15.79 -24.40
C GLU A 20 -42.02 -15.94 -23.32
N LYS A 21 -42.72 -17.05 -23.43
CA LYS A 21 -44.05 -17.38 -22.92
C LYS A 21 -43.86 -18.57 -21.98
N LEU A 22 -44.51 -18.62 -20.82
CA LEU A 22 -45.05 -19.85 -20.20
C LEU A 22 -45.85 -19.51 -18.93
N ALA A 23 -46.85 -20.35 -18.67
CA ALA A 23 -47.94 -20.18 -17.71
C ALA A 23 -47.73 -21.03 -16.46
N GLU A 24 -48.26 -20.59 -15.31
CA GLU A 24 -48.98 -21.41 -14.32
C GLU A 24 -49.53 -20.52 -13.17
N ALA A 25 -50.72 -20.88 -12.67
CA ALA A 25 -51.43 -20.30 -11.52
C ALA A 25 -51.48 -21.36 -10.39
N PRO A 26 -51.99 -21.15 -9.14
CA PRO A 26 -52.93 -20.07 -8.74
C PRO A 26 -52.91 -19.56 -7.24
N ARG A 27 -53.81 -18.59 -6.99
CA ARG A 27 -54.49 -18.15 -5.73
C ARG A 27 -53.75 -17.24 -4.72
N THR A 28 -54.26 -16.01 -4.52
CA THR A 28 -55.26 -15.68 -3.48
C THR A 28 -55.73 -14.20 -3.54
N SER A 29 -57.06 -14.05 -3.51
CA SER A 29 -57.96 -13.00 -2.97
C SER A 29 -57.60 -11.48 -2.86
N ARG A 30 -58.63 -10.70 -3.23
CA ARG A 30 -59.06 -9.34 -2.79
C ARG A 30 -58.72 -8.11 -3.65
N LEU A 31 -59.77 -7.68 -4.37
CA LEU A 31 -60.41 -6.35 -4.38
C LEU A 31 -59.55 -5.08 -4.25
N SER A 32 -59.46 -4.32 -5.35
CA SER A 32 -59.56 -2.84 -5.36
C SER A 32 -59.70 -2.34 -6.80
N SER A 33 -60.72 -1.51 -7.08
CA SER A 33 -60.92 -0.83 -8.35
C SER A 33 -60.09 0.46 -8.44
N PRO A 34 -59.51 0.82 -9.60
CA PRO A 34 -59.11 2.18 -9.90
C PRO A 34 -60.17 2.91 -10.73
N PHE A 35 -60.16 4.22 -10.53
CA PHE A 35 -60.91 5.27 -11.20
C PHE A 35 -60.76 5.29 -12.74
N LEU A 36 -61.82 5.82 -13.36
CA LEU A 36 -62.13 6.17 -14.76
C LEU A 36 -61.12 7.18 -15.38
N PRO A 37 -61.00 7.37 -16.73
CA PRO A 37 -61.98 8.21 -17.47
C PRO A 37 -62.22 7.93 -18.99
N LYS A 38 -63.51 8.06 -19.36
CA LYS A 38 -64.13 8.79 -20.50
C LYS A 38 -63.42 8.93 -21.86
N GLU A 39 -64.18 8.64 -22.93
CA GLU A 39 -64.66 9.64 -23.92
C GLU A 39 -65.73 8.99 -24.84
N GLU A 40 -67.00 9.34 -24.66
CA GLU A 40 -67.80 10.28 -25.46
C GLU A 40 -68.40 9.67 -26.75
N SER A 41 -69.73 9.65 -26.82
CA SER A 41 -70.46 10.46 -27.81
C SER A 41 -71.99 10.31 -27.73
N LYS A 42 -72.63 11.48 -27.61
CA LYS A 42 -73.82 11.94 -28.37
C LYS A 42 -75.26 11.62 -27.90
N LEU A 43 -75.91 12.74 -27.52
CA LEU A 43 -77.28 13.22 -27.86
C LEU A 43 -78.46 12.70 -27.00
N PRO A 44 -79.63 13.39 -27.00
CA PRO A 44 -79.95 14.43 -26.00
C PRO A 44 -81.27 14.16 -25.26
N GLU A 45 -81.39 14.73 -24.07
CA GLU A 45 -82.59 15.39 -23.54
C GLU A 45 -83.99 14.87 -23.99
N ILE A 46 -84.54 13.88 -23.27
CA ILE A 46 -85.99 13.78 -23.02
C ILE A 46 -86.19 13.33 -21.58
N LYS A 47 -86.61 14.26 -20.70
CA LYS A 47 -87.55 13.99 -19.59
C LYS A 47 -88.02 15.28 -18.92
N LYS A 48 -88.75 16.10 -19.67
CA LYS A 48 -89.81 16.99 -19.12
C LYS A 48 -91.01 16.20 -18.51
N GLY A 49 -90.88 14.88 -18.28
CA GLY A 49 -91.96 13.99 -17.82
C GLY A 49 -91.93 13.57 -16.34
N SER A 50 -90.96 14.02 -15.52
CA SER A 50 -90.83 13.54 -14.13
C SER A 50 -91.26 14.54 -13.05
N GLN A 51 -91.34 15.83 -13.35
CA GLN A 51 -91.83 16.83 -12.38
C GLN A 51 -93.36 16.87 -12.36
N PHE A 52 -94.01 16.83 -13.54
CA PHE A 52 -95.47 16.79 -13.66
C PHE A 52 -96.09 15.53 -13.03
N THR A 53 -95.47 14.35 -13.18
CA THR A 53 -96.00 13.09 -12.64
C THR A 53 -95.89 12.99 -11.11
N ASN A 54 -94.83 13.53 -10.51
CA ASN A 54 -94.68 13.60 -9.06
C ASN A 54 -95.54 14.68 -8.40
N GLU A 55 -95.83 15.79 -9.10
CA GLU A 55 -96.79 16.79 -8.62
C GLU A 55 -98.24 16.31 -8.76
N PHE A 56 -98.59 15.62 -9.85
CA PHE A 56 -99.93 15.06 -10.07
C PHE A 56 -100.25 13.95 -9.05
N ASN A 57 -99.30 13.06 -8.76
CA ASN A 57 -99.48 12.03 -7.72
C ASN A 57 -99.59 12.63 -6.31
N LYS A 58 -98.85 13.71 -6.01
CA LYS A 58 -99.00 14.43 -4.72
C LYS A 58 -100.33 15.17 -4.62
N LEU A 59 -100.81 15.77 -5.70
CA LEU A 59 -102.14 16.40 -5.74
C LEU A 59 -103.25 15.36 -5.60
N GLN A 60 -103.13 14.22 -6.29
CA GLN A 60 -104.11 13.14 -6.24
C GLN A 60 -104.16 12.50 -4.84
N ASP A 61 -103.01 12.23 -4.21
CA ASP A 61 -102.95 11.69 -2.85
C ASP A 61 -103.44 12.71 -1.79
N LEU A 62 -103.23 14.01 -2.02
CA LEU A 62 -103.78 15.08 -1.17
C LEU A 62 -105.29 15.21 -1.32
N VAL A 63 -105.84 15.07 -2.54
CA VAL A 63 -107.28 15.12 -2.84
C VAL A 63 -108.00 13.89 -2.27
N PHE A 64 -107.44 12.69 -2.44
CA PHE A 64 -107.98 11.47 -1.84
C PHE A 64 -107.93 11.52 -0.31
N LYS A 65 -106.81 11.94 0.31
CA LYS A 65 -106.77 12.13 1.78
C LYS A 65 -107.74 13.19 2.27
N LYS A 66 -108.00 14.26 1.50
CA LYS A 66 -109.01 15.28 1.82
C LYS A 66 -110.43 14.70 1.76
N LEU A 67 -110.74 13.97 0.69
CA LEU A 67 -112.07 13.40 0.47
C LEU A 67 -112.36 12.30 1.51
N THR A 68 -111.40 11.41 1.79
CA THR A 68 -111.57 10.37 2.81
C THR A 68 -111.68 10.95 4.22
N ARG A 69 -110.93 12.01 4.55
CA ARG A 69 -111.13 12.75 5.82
C ARG A 69 -112.51 13.40 5.87
N GLN A 70 -112.96 14.05 4.80
CA GLN A 70 -114.29 14.67 4.76
C GLN A 70 -115.41 13.64 4.93
N THR A 71 -115.32 12.49 4.27
CA THR A 71 -116.30 11.40 4.39
C THR A 71 -116.30 10.79 5.79
N ILE A 72 -115.13 10.49 6.38
CA ILE A 72 -115.04 9.96 7.75
C ILE A 72 -115.61 10.96 8.77
N MET A 73 -115.22 12.23 8.68
CA MET A 73 -115.75 13.29 9.54
C MET A 73 -117.28 13.42 9.43
N SER A 74 -117.85 13.29 8.22
CA SER A 74 -119.30 13.34 8.04
C SER A 74 -120.04 12.17 8.70
N THR A 75 -119.46 10.96 8.66
CA THR A 75 -120.04 9.78 9.32
C THR A 75 -119.93 9.84 10.84
N GLU A 76 -118.84 10.39 11.37
CA GLU A 76 -118.63 10.60 12.81
C GLU A 76 -119.58 11.68 13.36
N ILE A 77 -119.81 12.75 12.60
CA ILE A 77 -120.80 13.78 12.95
C ILE A 77 -122.21 13.18 13.01
N LEU A 78 -122.59 12.36 12.03
CA LEU A 78 -123.90 11.69 12.04
C LEU A 78 -124.05 10.74 13.24
N LYS A 79 -123.02 9.95 13.57
CA LYS A 79 -123.02 9.10 14.77
C LYS A 79 -123.12 9.91 16.06
N LYS A 80 -122.39 11.03 16.16
CA LYS A 80 -122.48 11.95 17.30
C LYS A 80 -123.89 12.51 17.44
N ILE A 81 -124.50 12.98 16.35
CA ILE A 81 -125.87 13.51 16.37
C ILE A 81 -126.88 12.45 16.84
N GLN A 82 -126.73 11.20 16.40
CA GLN A 82 -127.60 10.10 16.86
C GLN A 82 -127.41 9.79 18.35
N ILE A 83 -126.16 9.78 18.84
CA ILE A 83 -125.83 9.59 20.26
C ILE A 83 -126.37 10.75 21.10
N ASP A 84 -126.16 12.00 20.68
CA ASP A 84 -126.66 13.20 21.35
C ASP A 84 -128.19 13.17 21.41
N ARG A 85 -128.87 12.81 20.32
CA ARG A 85 -130.34 12.67 20.29
C ARG A 85 -130.83 11.61 21.27
N GLN A 86 -130.18 10.45 21.32
CA GLN A 86 -130.54 9.39 22.25
C GLN A 86 -130.30 9.84 23.70
N PHE A 87 -129.17 10.50 23.97
CA PHE A 87 -128.83 11.06 25.27
C PHE A 87 -129.85 12.09 25.76
N PHE A 88 -130.27 13.03 24.89
CA PHE A 88 -131.34 13.98 25.24
C PHE A 88 -132.66 13.29 25.49
N SER A 89 -133.02 12.30 24.65
CA SER A 89 -134.24 11.49 24.86
C SER A 89 -134.20 10.78 26.21
N ASP A 90 -133.08 10.16 26.56
CA ASP A 90 -132.90 9.41 27.81
C ASP A 90 -132.90 10.33 29.05
N ILE A 91 -132.39 11.57 28.93
CA ILE A 91 -132.47 12.57 30.00
C ILE A 91 -133.89 13.09 30.16
N ILE A 92 -134.58 13.40 29.06
CA ILE A 92 -135.96 13.90 29.11
C ILE A 92 -136.88 12.84 29.72
N THR A 93 -136.74 11.57 29.35
CA THR A 93 -137.54 10.49 29.94
C THR A 93 -137.22 10.30 31.43
N LYS A 94 -135.94 10.28 31.82
CA LYS A 94 -135.53 10.17 33.24
C LYS A 94 -136.00 11.36 34.09
N THR A 95 -135.97 12.56 33.55
CA THR A 95 -136.41 13.78 34.27
C THR A 95 -137.92 13.86 34.39
N MET A 96 -138.67 13.45 33.35
CA MET A 96 -140.13 13.34 33.43
C MET A 96 -140.55 12.29 34.47
N GLN A 97 -139.86 11.15 34.50
CA GLN A 97 -140.09 10.11 35.49
C GLN A 97 -139.73 10.56 36.91
N GLU A 98 -138.58 11.20 37.13
CA GLU A 98 -138.21 11.76 38.45
C GLU A 98 -139.19 12.85 38.93
N LEU A 99 -139.73 13.65 38.01
CA LEU A 99 -140.71 14.70 38.32
C LEU A 99 -142.07 14.11 38.71
N GLU A 100 -142.51 13.03 38.06
CA GLU A 100 -143.76 12.31 38.36
C GLU A 100 -143.66 11.51 39.67
N GLU A 101 -142.51 10.89 39.94
CA GLU A 101 -142.31 10.03 41.11
C GLU A 101 -141.91 10.78 42.38
N SER A 102 -141.11 11.85 42.26
CA SER A 102 -140.45 12.50 43.42
C SER A 102 -140.54 14.03 43.43
N GLY A 103 -141.05 14.65 42.36
CA GLY A 103 -141.14 16.12 42.23
C GLY A 103 -139.79 16.85 42.13
N THR A 104 -138.69 16.14 41.87
CA THR A 104 -137.33 16.71 41.79
C THR A 104 -136.71 16.56 40.40
N PHE A 105 -135.57 17.24 40.15
CA PHE A 105 -134.90 17.28 38.84
C PHE A 105 -133.38 16.99 38.94
N THR A 106 -132.98 16.14 39.88
CA THR A 106 -131.56 15.84 40.17
C THR A 106 -130.82 15.18 39.00
N SER A 107 -131.47 14.30 38.23
CA SER A 107 -130.84 13.68 37.05
C SER A 107 -130.40 14.69 35.99
N LEU A 108 -131.18 15.75 35.75
CA LEU A 108 -130.80 16.83 34.84
C LEU A 108 -129.61 17.62 35.37
N LEU A 109 -129.59 17.89 36.67
CA LEU A 109 -128.53 18.66 37.32
C LEU A 109 -127.19 17.89 37.28
N GLU A 110 -127.21 16.58 37.55
CA GLU A 110 -126.04 15.72 37.43
C GLU A 110 -125.56 15.56 35.99
N ALA A 111 -126.46 15.40 35.03
CA ALA A 111 -126.12 15.33 33.61
C ALA A 111 -125.49 16.64 33.12
N LEU A 112 -126.04 17.79 33.54
CA LEU A 112 -125.48 19.11 33.25
C LEU A 112 -124.11 19.31 33.94
N GLY A 113 -123.94 18.80 35.16
CA GLY A 113 -122.67 18.80 35.88
C GLY A 113 -121.59 18.00 35.16
N LYS A 114 -121.91 16.77 34.75
CA LYS A 114 -121.03 15.91 33.94
C LYS A 114 -120.68 16.53 32.60
N GLU A 115 -121.64 17.17 31.92
CA GLU A 115 -121.39 17.86 30.65
C GLU A 115 -120.48 19.09 30.83
N ARG A 116 -120.65 19.85 31.92
CA ARG A 116 -119.73 20.95 32.28
C ARG A 116 -118.32 20.43 32.56
N GLU A 117 -118.19 19.32 33.29
CA GLU A 117 -116.90 18.71 33.58
C GLU A 117 -116.22 18.17 32.31
N ASN A 118 -116.95 17.46 31.46
CA ASN A 118 -116.48 16.98 30.16
C ASN A 118 -116.00 18.14 29.28
N LYS A 119 -116.75 19.25 29.26
CA LYS A 119 -116.36 20.46 28.53
C LYS A 119 -115.06 21.06 29.08
N MET A 120 -114.89 21.10 30.40
CA MET A 120 -113.65 21.57 31.03
C MET A 120 -112.46 20.65 30.69
N HIS A 121 -112.61 19.33 30.85
CA HIS A 121 -111.60 18.34 30.47
C HIS A 121 -111.21 18.44 28.99
N PHE A 122 -112.17 18.69 28.10
CA PHE A 122 -111.90 18.90 26.67
C PHE A 122 -111.04 20.14 26.42
N TYR A 123 -111.33 21.26 27.06
CA TYR A 123 -110.48 22.46 26.97
C TYR A 123 -109.07 22.22 27.56
N ASP A 124 -108.95 21.46 28.65
CA ASP A 124 -107.66 21.09 29.23
C ASP A 124 -106.84 20.17 28.32
N ILE A 125 -107.50 19.23 27.63
CA ILE A 125 -106.86 18.39 26.60
C ILE A 125 -106.35 19.25 25.46
N ILE A 126 -107.15 20.20 24.95
CA ILE A 126 -106.74 21.14 23.89
C ILE A 126 -105.53 21.97 24.34
N ALA A 127 -105.58 22.55 25.54
CA ALA A 127 -104.49 23.36 26.07
C ALA A 127 -103.19 22.55 26.21
N ARG A 128 -103.27 21.31 26.70
CA ARG A 128 -102.12 20.39 26.77
C ARG A 128 -101.59 20.02 25.39
N GLU A 129 -102.47 19.74 24.43
CA GLU A 129 -102.07 19.42 23.06
C GLU A 129 -101.37 20.61 22.39
N GLU A 130 -101.88 21.83 22.56
CA GLU A 130 -101.27 23.05 22.03
C GLU A 130 -99.90 23.30 22.66
N LYS A 131 -99.77 23.12 23.99
CA LYS A 131 -98.49 23.20 24.70
C LYS A 131 -97.50 22.15 24.17
N GLY A 132 -97.95 20.91 23.97
CA GLY A 132 -97.14 19.83 23.38
C GLY A 132 -96.69 20.16 21.96
N LYS A 133 -97.58 20.69 21.11
CA LYS A 133 -97.25 21.16 19.76
C LYS A 133 -96.21 22.29 19.78
N LYS A 134 -96.32 23.25 20.71
CA LYS A 134 -95.33 24.32 20.89
C LYS A 134 -93.97 23.75 21.31
N GLN A 135 -93.94 22.79 22.24
CA GLN A 135 -92.71 22.11 22.68
C GLN A 135 -92.06 21.29 21.56
N ILE A 136 -92.85 20.54 20.78
CA ILE A 136 -92.33 19.79 19.62
C ILE A 136 -91.71 20.75 18.62
N LYS A 137 -92.38 21.87 18.30
CA LYS A 137 -91.84 22.89 17.39
C LYS A 137 -90.54 23.50 17.91
N SER A 138 -90.43 23.80 19.22
CA SER A 138 -89.19 24.34 19.79
C SER A 138 -88.06 23.32 19.77
N LEU A 139 -88.34 22.06 20.10
CA LEU A 139 -87.35 20.97 20.03
C LEU A 139 -86.89 20.70 18.60
N GLN A 140 -87.80 20.72 17.63
CA GLN A 140 -87.45 20.61 16.21
C GLN A 140 -86.52 21.75 15.75
N LYS A 141 -86.79 22.99 16.16
CA LYS A 141 -85.91 24.14 15.89
C LYS A 141 -84.53 23.97 16.54
N HIS A 142 -84.50 23.51 17.78
CA HIS A 142 -83.24 23.28 18.50
C HIS A 142 -82.42 22.18 17.82
N LEU A 143 -83.04 21.05 17.46
CA LEU A 143 -82.38 19.97 16.70
C LEU A 143 -81.82 20.47 15.36
N PHE A 144 -82.57 21.30 14.63
CA PHE A 144 -82.09 21.88 13.38
C PHE A 144 -80.88 22.79 13.61
N THR A 145 -80.93 23.63 14.65
CA THR A 145 -79.84 24.54 15.01
C THR A 145 -78.57 23.78 15.36
N VAL A 146 -78.67 22.79 16.26
CA VAL A 146 -77.55 21.91 16.65
C VAL A 146 -76.98 21.16 15.45
N LYS A 147 -77.83 20.68 14.52
CA LYS A 147 -77.37 20.03 13.29
C LYS A 147 -76.58 20.98 12.39
N LYS A 148 -77.04 22.24 12.26
CA LYS A 148 -76.36 23.27 11.47
C LYS A 148 -75.02 23.66 12.10
N GLU A 149 -74.99 23.87 13.41
CA GLU A 149 -73.77 24.16 14.17
C GLU A 149 -72.74 23.03 14.04
N ARG A 150 -73.16 21.78 14.23
CA ARG A 150 -72.29 20.61 14.04
C ARG A 150 -71.75 20.51 12.62
N GLN A 151 -72.57 20.83 11.61
CA GLN A 151 -72.12 20.83 10.23
C GLN A 151 -71.07 21.91 9.96
N ALA A 152 -71.26 23.12 10.51
CA ALA A 152 -70.29 24.21 10.40
C ALA A 152 -68.97 23.86 11.12
N GLU A 153 -69.05 23.25 12.29
CA GLU A 153 -67.87 22.79 13.03
C GLU A 153 -67.10 21.70 12.27
N ILE A 154 -67.80 20.73 11.65
CA ILE A 154 -67.17 19.72 10.80
C ILE A 154 -66.47 20.38 9.60
N GLN A 155 -67.09 21.37 8.96
CA GLN A 155 -66.48 22.10 7.85
C GLN A 155 -65.22 22.86 8.30
N SER A 156 -65.30 23.61 9.39
CA SER A 156 -64.14 24.33 9.95
C SER A 156 -63.00 23.39 10.32
N ARG A 157 -63.30 22.23 10.94
CA ARG A 157 -62.29 21.20 11.25
C ARG A 157 -61.69 20.59 9.98
N ASN A 158 -62.49 20.34 8.95
CA ASN A 158 -61.99 19.82 7.67
C ASN A 158 -61.08 20.82 6.96
N GLU A 159 -61.42 22.11 6.97
CA GLU A 159 -60.57 23.19 6.46
C GLU A 159 -59.25 23.27 7.22
N TYR A 160 -59.29 23.17 8.56
CA TYR A 160 -58.09 23.14 9.38
C TYR A 160 -57.21 21.92 9.08
N ILE A 161 -57.80 20.74 8.89
CA ILE A 161 -57.08 19.54 8.48
C ILE A 161 -56.45 19.72 7.09
N ALA A 162 -57.14 20.35 6.15
CA ALA A 162 -56.59 20.63 4.82
C ALA A 162 -55.38 21.57 4.90
N HIS A 163 -55.50 22.68 5.64
CA HIS A 163 -54.40 23.61 5.87
C HIS A 163 -53.18 22.94 6.52
N LEU A 164 -53.39 22.10 7.54
CA LEU A 164 -52.29 21.35 8.18
C LEU A 164 -51.64 20.34 7.22
N LYS A 165 -52.41 19.71 6.33
CA LYS A 165 -51.86 18.81 5.31
C LYS A 165 -51.01 19.57 4.30
N ASP A 166 -51.46 20.75 3.87
CA ASP A 166 -50.72 21.60 2.94
C ASP A 166 -49.40 22.08 3.58
N GLN A 167 -49.44 22.54 4.84
CA GLN A 167 -48.23 22.91 5.58
C GLN A 167 -47.26 21.74 5.74
N LEU A 168 -47.76 20.54 6.04
CA LEU A 168 -46.92 19.35 6.14
C LEU A 168 -46.27 19.00 4.79
N GLN A 169 -47.03 19.10 3.71
CA GLN A 169 -46.53 18.83 2.36
C GLN A 169 -45.49 19.86 1.93
N GLU A 170 -45.71 21.14 2.23
CA GLU A 170 -44.76 22.23 1.99
C GLU A 170 -43.46 22.00 2.76
N MET A 171 -43.54 21.74 4.07
CA MET A 171 -42.37 21.46 4.91
C MET A 171 -41.60 20.25 4.39
N LYS A 172 -42.30 19.17 4.02
CA LYS A 172 -41.66 17.97 3.44
C LYS A 172 -40.96 18.28 2.11
N ALA A 173 -41.58 19.09 1.24
CA ALA A 173 -40.97 19.49 -0.02
C ALA A 173 -39.72 20.36 0.22
N LYS A 174 -39.81 21.34 1.13
CA LYS A 174 -38.72 22.24 1.51
C LYS A 174 -37.54 21.48 2.10
N THR A 175 -37.76 20.67 3.13
CA THR A 175 -36.70 19.86 3.75
C THR A 175 -36.05 18.89 2.75
N ASN A 176 -36.83 18.28 1.85
CA ASN A 176 -36.27 17.41 0.81
C ASN A 176 -35.40 18.19 -0.19
N MET A 177 -35.80 19.40 -0.57
CA MET A 177 -34.98 20.26 -1.44
C MET A 177 -33.71 20.72 -0.75
N GLU A 178 -33.80 21.17 0.50
CA GLU A 178 -32.66 21.58 1.32
C GLU A 178 -31.68 20.42 1.51
N ASN A 179 -32.15 19.22 1.85
CA ASN A 179 -31.30 18.04 1.99
C ASN A 179 -30.55 17.71 0.68
N ARG A 180 -31.23 17.76 -0.47
CA ARG A 180 -30.58 17.52 -1.77
C ARG A 180 -29.55 18.59 -2.10
N TYR A 181 -29.86 19.85 -1.81
CA TYR A 181 -28.94 20.96 -2.01
C TYR A 181 -27.70 20.81 -1.13
N MET A 182 -27.89 20.60 0.17
CA MET A 182 -26.81 20.42 1.13
C MET A 182 -25.91 19.24 0.74
N LYS A 183 -26.50 18.08 0.42
CA LYS A 183 -25.74 16.92 -0.03
C LYS A 183 -24.91 17.21 -1.28
N ARG A 184 -25.52 17.83 -2.31
CA ARG A 184 -24.79 18.17 -3.53
C ARG A 184 -23.69 19.20 -3.29
N ASN A 185 -23.93 20.16 -2.41
CA ASN A 185 -22.93 21.16 -2.03
C ASN A 185 -21.75 20.52 -1.28
N THR A 186 -22.00 19.63 -0.31
CA THR A 186 -20.94 18.91 0.40
C THR A 186 -20.17 17.98 -0.52
N ASP A 187 -20.86 17.22 -1.39
CA ASP A 187 -20.23 16.34 -2.37
C ASP A 187 -19.33 17.12 -3.33
N LEU A 188 -19.78 18.32 -3.76
CA LEU A 188 -18.98 19.22 -4.59
C LEU A 188 -17.74 19.73 -3.85
N GLN A 189 -17.87 20.16 -2.60
CA GLN A 189 -16.73 20.62 -1.78
C GLN A 189 -15.70 19.51 -1.56
N ILE A 190 -16.17 18.30 -1.26
CA ILE A 190 -15.31 17.12 -1.12
C ILE A 190 -14.61 16.83 -2.44
N SER A 191 -15.34 16.78 -3.57
CA SER A 191 -14.74 16.54 -4.89
C SER A 191 -13.72 17.62 -5.29
N GLN A 192 -14.01 18.89 -5.03
CA GLN A 192 -13.07 19.99 -5.29
C GLN A 192 -11.81 19.87 -4.44
N THR A 193 -11.97 19.59 -3.15
CA THR A 193 -10.84 19.40 -2.23
C THR A 193 -10.01 18.20 -2.67
N GLN A 194 -10.65 17.07 -2.96
CA GLN A 194 -9.98 15.88 -3.46
C GLN A 194 -9.19 16.16 -4.74
N LYS A 195 -9.77 16.88 -5.70
CA LYS A 195 -9.07 17.24 -6.95
C LYS A 195 -7.85 18.14 -6.70
N LYS A 196 -7.94 19.07 -5.75
CA LYS A 196 -6.79 19.92 -5.37
C LYS A 196 -5.69 19.07 -4.74
N CYS A 197 -6.05 18.20 -3.79
CA CYS A 197 -5.11 17.30 -3.14
C CYS A 197 -4.43 16.35 -4.15
N ASN A 198 -5.22 15.71 -5.02
CA ASN A 198 -4.70 14.82 -6.06
C ASN A 198 -3.73 15.56 -6.99
N ARG A 199 -4.05 16.80 -7.40
CA ARG A 199 -3.15 17.57 -8.26
C ARG A 199 -1.83 17.92 -7.56
N THR A 200 -1.88 18.25 -6.27
CA THR A 200 -0.65 18.49 -5.51
C THR A 200 0.15 17.20 -5.29
N GLU A 201 -0.53 16.07 -5.08
CA GLU A 201 0.08 14.76 -4.95
C GLU A 201 0.75 14.32 -6.25
N GLU A 202 0.08 14.47 -7.39
CA GLU A 202 0.64 14.22 -8.73
C GLU A 202 1.92 15.03 -8.97
N LEU A 203 1.92 16.33 -8.65
CA LEU A 203 3.12 17.16 -8.79
C LEU A 203 4.28 16.72 -7.88
N LEU A 204 3.98 16.27 -6.66
CA LEU A 204 4.99 15.73 -5.76
C LEU A 204 5.54 14.40 -6.27
N LEU A 205 4.70 13.53 -6.82
CA LEU A 205 5.12 12.27 -7.43
C LEU A 205 6.00 12.50 -8.67
N GLU A 206 5.66 13.49 -9.51
CA GLU A 206 6.49 13.90 -10.65
C GLU A 206 7.87 14.40 -10.19
N GLU A 207 7.94 15.21 -9.13
CA GLU A 207 9.23 15.69 -8.60
C GLU A 207 10.03 14.55 -7.95
N ILE A 208 9.38 13.62 -7.24
CA ILE A 208 10.04 12.41 -6.71
C ILE A 208 10.66 11.60 -7.85
N GLU A 209 9.92 11.34 -8.92
CA GLU A 209 10.44 10.55 -10.05
C GLU A 209 11.59 11.28 -10.76
N LYS A 210 11.48 12.60 -10.92
CA LYS A 210 12.56 13.42 -11.48
C LYS A 210 13.82 13.39 -10.61
N LEU A 211 13.68 13.45 -9.28
CA LEU A 211 14.81 13.31 -8.36
C LEU A 211 15.40 11.90 -8.43
N ARG A 212 14.56 10.86 -8.51
CA ARG A 212 15.00 9.48 -8.66
C ARG A 212 15.85 9.29 -9.92
N LEU A 213 15.39 9.80 -11.06
CA LEU A 213 16.14 9.74 -12.33
C LEU A 213 17.47 10.49 -12.25
N LYS A 214 17.52 11.66 -11.60
CA LYS A 214 18.78 12.40 -11.38
C LYS A 214 19.76 11.62 -10.51
N THR A 215 19.27 11.02 -9.42
CA THR A 215 20.10 10.19 -8.54
C THR A 215 20.61 8.94 -9.26
N GLU A 216 19.80 8.30 -10.08
CA GLU A 216 20.23 7.16 -10.90
C GLU A 216 21.32 7.56 -11.92
N GLU A 217 21.17 8.72 -12.56
CA GLU A 217 22.20 9.27 -13.47
C GLU A 217 23.50 9.62 -12.73
N GLU A 218 23.41 10.31 -11.58
CA GLU A 218 24.58 10.61 -10.76
C GLU A 218 25.29 9.33 -10.31
N ASN A 219 24.55 8.32 -9.82
CA ASN A 219 25.11 7.04 -9.42
C ASN A 219 25.83 6.33 -10.58
N ARG A 220 25.26 6.40 -11.80
CA ARG A 220 25.90 5.86 -12.99
C ARG A 220 27.20 6.58 -13.31
N ILE A 221 27.19 7.91 -13.33
CA ILE A 221 28.39 8.73 -13.57
C ILE A 221 29.45 8.44 -12.50
N HIS A 222 29.07 8.37 -11.22
CA HIS A 222 29.97 8.02 -10.13
C HIS A 222 30.63 6.66 -10.33
N MET A 223 29.86 5.64 -10.73
CA MET A 223 30.39 4.31 -11.03
C MET A 223 31.35 4.32 -12.23
N GLU A 224 31.04 5.08 -13.29
CA GLU A 224 31.92 5.25 -14.45
C GLU A 224 33.25 5.94 -14.05
N ILE A 225 33.19 6.98 -13.21
CA ILE A 225 34.38 7.66 -12.66
C ILE A 225 35.20 6.69 -11.78
N GLU A 226 34.55 5.98 -10.87
CA GLU A 226 35.23 5.04 -9.96
C GLU A 226 35.92 3.92 -10.74
N THR A 227 35.25 3.34 -11.75
CA THR A 227 35.85 2.32 -12.61
C THR A 227 37.01 2.87 -13.44
N PHE A 228 36.95 4.12 -13.90
CA PHE A 228 38.07 4.77 -14.57
C PHE A 228 39.27 4.95 -13.62
N LEU A 229 39.04 5.48 -12.42
CA LEU A 229 40.09 5.70 -11.43
C LEU A 229 40.75 4.39 -10.99
N LYS A 230 39.95 3.34 -10.75
CA LYS A 230 40.47 2.00 -10.42
C LYS A 230 41.36 1.43 -11.53
N LYS A 231 40.98 1.63 -12.80
CA LYS A 231 41.80 1.22 -13.95
C LYS A 231 43.13 1.97 -14.02
N GLU A 232 43.13 3.29 -13.78
CA GLU A 232 44.37 4.06 -13.76
C GLU A 232 45.26 3.72 -12.58
N GLN A 233 44.67 3.50 -11.39
CA GLN A 233 45.38 3.01 -10.22
C GLN A 233 46.06 1.67 -10.52
N GLN A 234 45.32 0.71 -11.08
CA GLN A 234 45.87 -0.60 -11.46
C GLN A 234 47.05 -0.47 -12.42
N LYS A 235 46.96 0.39 -13.45
CA LYS A 235 48.08 0.64 -14.37
C LYS A 235 49.32 1.21 -13.67
N LEU A 236 49.13 2.02 -12.64
CA LEU A 236 50.24 2.55 -11.84
C LEU A 236 50.83 1.48 -10.92
N GLU A 237 50.00 0.65 -10.31
CA GLU A 237 50.42 -0.50 -9.50
C GLU A 237 51.23 -1.50 -10.34
N GLU A 238 50.78 -1.86 -11.54
CA GLU A 238 51.52 -2.73 -12.47
C GLU A 238 52.89 -2.14 -12.85
N LYS A 239 52.95 -0.81 -13.09
CA LYS A 239 54.24 -0.13 -13.35
C LYS A 239 55.14 -0.14 -12.12
N LEU A 240 54.58 0.05 -10.93
CA LEU A 240 55.32 0.02 -9.68
C LEU A 240 55.94 -1.37 -9.46
N GLU A 241 55.13 -2.42 -9.60
CA GLU A 241 55.59 -3.82 -9.50
C GLU A 241 56.71 -4.12 -10.51
N PHE A 242 56.55 -3.70 -11.76
CA PHE A 242 57.60 -3.83 -12.78
C PHE A 242 58.92 -3.17 -12.35
N TRP A 243 58.86 -1.94 -11.84
CA TRP A 243 60.06 -1.21 -11.41
C TRP A 243 60.68 -1.79 -10.14
N MET A 244 59.87 -2.27 -9.20
CA MET A 244 60.35 -2.98 -8.01
C MET A 244 61.09 -4.26 -8.40
N GLU A 245 60.47 -5.11 -9.23
CA GLU A 245 61.09 -6.36 -9.69
C GLU A 245 62.38 -6.09 -10.47
N LYS A 246 62.39 -5.06 -11.32
CA LYS A 246 63.59 -4.65 -12.05
C LYS A 246 64.69 -4.20 -11.09
N PHE A 247 64.36 -3.36 -10.10
CA PHE A 247 65.32 -2.87 -9.12
C PHE A 247 65.93 -4.03 -8.31
N ASP A 248 65.10 -4.98 -7.87
CA ASP A 248 65.56 -6.15 -7.12
C ASP A 248 66.50 -7.01 -7.97
N LYS A 249 66.12 -7.30 -9.24
CA LYS A 249 66.97 -8.06 -10.18
C LYS A 249 68.30 -7.38 -10.48
N ASP A 250 68.27 -6.07 -10.75
CA ASP A 250 69.48 -5.30 -11.03
C ASP A 250 70.39 -5.24 -9.80
N THR A 251 69.81 -5.11 -8.60
CA THR A 251 70.54 -5.12 -7.33
C THR A 251 71.16 -6.49 -7.06
N GLU A 252 70.42 -7.58 -7.27
CA GLU A 252 70.93 -8.95 -7.14
C GLU A 252 72.04 -9.22 -8.15
N MET A 253 71.88 -8.80 -9.42
CA MET A 253 72.90 -8.92 -10.45
C MET A 253 74.19 -8.19 -10.05
N LYS A 254 74.09 -6.94 -9.57
CA LYS A 254 75.26 -6.18 -9.11
C LYS A 254 75.89 -6.77 -7.85
N GLN A 255 75.08 -7.30 -6.93
CA GLN A 255 75.60 -8.01 -5.76
C GLN A 255 76.35 -9.29 -6.16
N ASN A 256 75.85 -10.02 -7.15
CA ASN A 256 76.49 -11.22 -7.70
C ASN A 256 77.80 -10.87 -8.43
N GLU A 257 77.82 -9.83 -9.27
CA GLU A 257 79.05 -9.31 -9.89
C GLU A 257 80.09 -8.93 -8.82
N LEU A 258 79.67 -8.22 -7.78
CA LEU A 258 80.54 -7.81 -6.67
C LEU A 258 81.09 -9.03 -5.92
N ASN A 259 80.27 -10.04 -5.67
CA ASN A 259 80.69 -11.28 -5.02
C ASN A 259 81.68 -12.06 -5.89
N ALA A 260 81.46 -12.13 -7.20
CA ALA A 260 82.37 -12.76 -8.15
C ALA A 260 83.73 -12.04 -8.18
N LEU A 261 83.74 -10.70 -8.23
CA LEU A 261 84.98 -9.90 -8.17
C LEU A 261 85.71 -10.08 -6.84
N LYS A 262 84.99 -10.13 -5.71
CA LYS A 262 85.58 -10.43 -4.40
C LYS A 262 86.22 -11.81 -4.37
N SER A 263 85.56 -12.82 -4.93
CA SER A 263 86.07 -14.19 -5.03
C SER A 263 87.31 -14.27 -5.93
N ALA A 264 87.29 -13.63 -7.10
CA ALA A 264 88.44 -13.54 -8.01
C ALA A 264 89.63 -12.85 -7.33
N LYS A 265 89.41 -11.69 -6.70
CA LYS A 265 90.45 -10.99 -5.93
C LYS A 265 91.04 -11.86 -4.81
N ALA A 266 90.20 -12.61 -4.09
CA ALA A 266 90.66 -13.51 -3.03
C ALA A 266 91.51 -14.66 -3.61
N SER A 267 91.12 -15.22 -4.75
CA SER A 267 91.88 -16.24 -5.47
C SER A 267 93.23 -15.71 -5.97
N ASP A 268 93.25 -14.52 -6.58
CA ASP A 268 94.48 -13.88 -7.06
C ASP A 268 95.44 -13.57 -5.90
N LEU A 269 94.90 -13.10 -4.78
CA LEU A 269 95.68 -12.86 -3.56
C LEU A 269 96.25 -14.16 -3.00
N ALA A 270 95.48 -15.25 -2.97
CA ALA A 270 95.96 -16.56 -2.56
C ALA A 270 97.07 -17.08 -3.49
N HIS A 271 96.91 -16.92 -4.81
CA HIS A 271 97.93 -17.28 -5.79
C HIS A 271 99.22 -16.46 -5.62
N LEU A 272 99.11 -15.15 -5.37
CA LEU A 272 100.26 -14.29 -5.06
C LEU A 272 100.96 -14.70 -3.77
N GLN A 273 100.20 -15.05 -2.73
CA GLN A 273 100.76 -15.56 -1.47
C GLN A 273 101.51 -16.88 -1.68
N GLU A 274 100.96 -17.80 -2.47
CA GLU A 274 101.62 -19.07 -2.80
C GLU A 274 102.89 -18.84 -3.64
N LEU A 275 102.85 -17.93 -4.62
CA LEU A 275 104.04 -17.54 -5.38
C LEU A 275 105.12 -16.91 -4.48
N ALA A 276 104.73 -16.02 -3.57
CA ALA A 276 105.65 -15.43 -2.61
C ALA A 276 106.25 -16.50 -1.67
N LYS A 277 105.47 -17.51 -1.30
CA LYS A 277 105.94 -18.65 -0.50
C LYS A 277 106.93 -19.51 -1.29
N THR A 278 106.61 -19.89 -2.53
CA THR A 278 107.51 -20.67 -3.40
C THR A 278 108.80 -19.92 -3.72
N ILE A 279 108.77 -18.60 -3.92
CA ILE A 279 109.99 -17.78 -4.06
C ILE A 279 110.86 -17.86 -2.80
N ARG A 280 110.26 -17.68 -1.60
CA ARG A 280 111.01 -17.80 -0.33
C ARG A 280 111.60 -19.20 -0.15
N GLU A 281 110.85 -20.24 -0.52
CA GLU A 281 111.33 -21.63 -0.50
C GLU A 281 112.52 -21.81 -1.45
N TYR A 282 112.45 -21.29 -2.70
CA TYR A 282 113.57 -21.34 -3.63
C TYR A 282 114.78 -20.51 -3.17
N GLU A 283 114.58 -19.31 -2.62
CA GLU A 283 115.64 -18.49 -2.04
C GLU A 283 116.33 -19.24 -0.90
N GLN A 284 115.57 -19.88 -0.01
CA GLN A 284 116.08 -20.71 1.07
C GLN A 284 116.93 -21.86 0.53
N VAL A 285 116.46 -22.59 -0.48
CA VAL A 285 117.22 -23.67 -1.13
C VAL A 285 118.51 -23.16 -1.79
N ILE A 286 118.48 -21.99 -2.42
CA ILE A 286 119.69 -21.38 -3.02
C ILE A 286 120.70 -20.99 -1.95
N ILE A 287 120.23 -20.40 -0.83
CA ILE A 287 121.09 -20.06 0.30
C ILE A 287 121.69 -21.34 0.88
N GLU A 288 120.88 -22.38 1.10
CA GLU A 288 121.33 -23.68 1.59
C GLU A 288 122.40 -24.29 0.69
N ASP A 289 122.16 -24.40 -0.63
CA ASP A 289 123.14 -24.89 -1.61
C ASP A 289 124.42 -24.05 -1.61
N ARG A 290 124.32 -22.72 -1.51
CA ARG A 290 125.50 -21.84 -1.41
C ARG A 290 126.29 -22.08 -0.13
N THR A 291 125.61 -22.22 1.00
CA THR A 291 126.28 -22.52 2.29
C THR A 291 126.85 -23.94 2.32
N GLU A 292 126.21 -24.91 1.68
CA GLU A 292 126.69 -26.29 1.60
C GLU A 292 127.92 -26.39 0.68
N LYS A 293 127.92 -25.68 -0.45
CA LYS A 293 129.11 -25.49 -1.30
C LYS A 293 130.23 -24.79 -0.54
N GLU A 294 129.94 -23.80 0.28
CA GLU A 294 130.96 -23.14 1.09
C GLU A 294 131.51 -24.06 2.19
N LYS A 295 130.64 -24.84 2.87
CA LYS A 295 131.03 -25.83 3.88
C LYS A 295 131.87 -26.96 3.28
N THR A 296 131.50 -27.47 2.11
CA THR A 296 132.27 -28.50 1.40
C THR A 296 133.64 -27.96 0.95
N ARG A 297 133.71 -26.72 0.45
CA ARG A 297 134.99 -26.05 0.18
C ARG A 297 135.85 -25.91 1.44
N LYS A 298 135.28 -25.42 2.55
CA LYS A 298 136.00 -25.32 3.83
C LYS A 298 136.47 -26.67 4.35
N LYS A 299 135.68 -27.74 4.19
CA LYS A 299 136.10 -29.12 4.53
C LYS A 299 137.27 -29.58 3.68
N ILE A 300 137.22 -29.39 2.36
CA ILE A 300 138.32 -29.73 1.46
C ILE A 300 139.58 -28.92 1.80
N GLU A 301 139.44 -27.62 2.07
CA GLU A 301 140.55 -26.76 2.49
C GLU A 301 141.14 -27.23 3.84
N GLN A 302 140.31 -27.64 4.79
CA GLN A 302 140.74 -28.20 6.07
C GLN A 302 141.42 -29.57 5.90
N GLU A 303 140.86 -30.47 5.11
CA GLU A 303 141.44 -31.77 4.77
C GLU A 303 142.78 -31.62 4.04
N ASP A 304 142.92 -30.62 3.15
CA ASP A 304 144.19 -30.30 2.49
C ASP A 304 145.23 -29.75 3.49
N LEU A 305 144.82 -28.92 4.45
CA LEU A 305 145.68 -28.47 5.55
C LEU A 305 146.08 -29.62 6.48
N GLU A 306 145.16 -30.52 6.81
CA GLU A 306 145.42 -31.73 7.59
C GLU A 306 146.33 -32.69 6.83
N LEU A 307 146.14 -32.86 5.53
CA LEU A 307 147.03 -33.65 4.69
C LEU A 307 148.43 -33.02 4.66
N LYS A 308 148.54 -31.70 4.50
CA LYS A 308 149.82 -30.97 4.59
C LYS A 308 150.47 -31.13 5.95
N SER A 309 149.72 -31.09 7.04
CA SER A 309 150.25 -31.28 8.39
C SER A 309 150.68 -32.73 8.61
N ILE A 310 149.89 -33.73 8.17
CA ILE A 310 150.24 -35.16 8.17
C ILE A 310 151.49 -35.41 7.33
N ILE A 311 151.61 -34.81 6.13
CA ILE A 311 152.82 -34.93 5.29
C ILE A 311 154.03 -34.33 6.01
N LYS A 312 153.90 -33.17 6.65
CA LYS A 312 154.96 -32.58 7.48
C LYS A 312 155.31 -33.47 8.66
N LEU A 313 154.33 -34.08 9.32
CA LEU A 313 154.53 -34.97 10.46
C LEU A 313 155.19 -36.28 10.02
N GLN A 314 154.78 -36.85 8.88
CA GLN A 314 155.43 -37.99 8.25
C GLN A 314 156.86 -37.65 7.81
N ALA A 315 157.11 -36.47 7.25
CA ALA A 315 158.45 -36.01 6.87
C ALA A 315 159.34 -35.76 8.10
N TRP A 316 158.77 -35.19 9.17
CA TRP A 316 159.45 -35.01 10.45
C TRP A 316 159.76 -36.36 11.10
N TRP A 317 158.82 -37.30 11.12
CA TRP A 317 159.02 -38.64 11.65
C TRP A 317 160.04 -39.42 10.84
N ARG A 318 159.94 -39.43 9.50
CA ARG A 318 160.97 -40.02 8.61
C ARG A 318 162.34 -39.39 8.84
N GLY A 319 162.42 -38.05 8.93
CA GLY A 319 163.66 -37.34 9.22
C GLY A 319 164.21 -37.60 10.63
N THR A 320 163.33 -37.81 11.61
CA THR A 320 163.71 -38.14 13.00
C THR A 320 164.14 -39.60 13.11
N MET A 321 163.48 -40.53 12.41
CA MET A 321 163.93 -41.92 12.28
C MET A 321 165.33 -41.99 11.65
N VAL A 322 165.62 -41.16 10.65
CA VAL A 322 166.96 -41.08 10.04
C VAL A 322 168.00 -40.45 10.98
N ARG A 323 167.63 -39.44 11.77
CA ARG A 323 168.57 -38.70 12.64
C ARG A 323 168.79 -39.29 14.03
N ARG A 324 167.89 -40.16 14.51
CA ARG A 324 167.98 -40.77 15.86
C ARG A 324 168.28 -42.26 15.86
N GLU A 325 168.51 -42.89 14.71
CA GLU A 325 168.97 -44.29 14.57
C GLU A 325 168.12 -45.35 15.34
N ILE A 326 166.88 -45.03 15.70
CA ILE A 326 165.95 -45.95 16.39
C ILE A 326 165.02 -46.55 15.34
N GLY A 327 165.41 -47.70 14.82
CA GLY A 327 164.63 -48.47 13.86
C GLY A 327 165.55 -49.18 12.88
N GLY A 328 165.27 -50.45 12.59
CA GLY A 328 166.05 -51.31 11.71
C GLY A 328 166.16 -50.76 10.29
N PHE A 329 167.08 -49.81 10.09
CA PHE A 329 167.57 -49.40 8.80
C PHE A 329 168.48 -50.51 8.27
N LYS A 330 167.85 -51.56 7.74
CA LYS A 330 168.53 -52.51 6.87
C LYS A 330 168.90 -51.77 5.60
N MET A 331 170.17 -51.83 5.22
CA MET A 331 170.65 -51.64 3.85
C MET A 331 170.47 -52.96 3.07
N PRO A 332 169.63 -53.02 2.02
CA PRO A 332 169.64 -54.11 1.07
C PRO A 332 170.00 -53.59 -0.35
N LYS A 333 171.21 -53.97 -0.78
CA LYS A 333 171.68 -54.46 -2.10
C LYS A 333 171.13 -53.88 -3.42
N LYS A 334 172.10 -53.65 -4.34
CA LYS A 334 172.13 -53.87 -5.82
C LYS A 334 170.79 -54.33 -6.43
N ASP A 335 170.23 -53.64 -7.43
CA ASP A 335 170.81 -53.62 -8.78
C ASP A 335 170.99 -52.23 -9.43
N LYS A 336 172.04 -52.19 -10.27
CA LYS A 336 172.32 -51.20 -11.30
C LYS A 336 171.52 -51.54 -12.56
N ASP A 337 171.45 -50.54 -13.44
CA ASP A 337 171.10 -50.52 -14.87
C ASP A 337 169.73 -49.86 -15.14
N ASP A 338 169.67 -48.55 -15.43
CA ASP A 338 169.99 -47.81 -16.67
C ASP A 338 168.96 -47.99 -17.82
N VAL A 339 168.75 -46.89 -18.55
CA VAL A 339 168.03 -46.72 -19.85
C VAL A 339 166.49 -46.58 -19.75
N LYS A 340 165.88 -45.38 -19.89
CA LYS A 340 165.78 -44.39 -21.00
C LYS A 340 164.60 -44.65 -21.96
N ASP A 341 163.85 -43.56 -22.19
CA ASP A 341 162.99 -43.20 -23.32
C ASP A 341 161.70 -43.98 -23.66
N SER A 342 160.57 -43.26 -23.61
CA SER A 342 159.69 -42.91 -24.76
C SER A 342 158.31 -42.45 -24.21
N LYS A 343 157.91 -41.18 -24.29
CA LYS A 343 157.42 -40.40 -25.46
C LYS A 343 156.19 -41.03 -26.14
N GLY A 344 155.02 -40.42 -25.94
CA GLY A 344 153.78 -40.68 -26.70
C GLY A 344 152.52 -40.40 -25.87
N LYS A 345 151.85 -39.24 -25.90
CA LYS A 345 151.11 -38.55 -26.99
C LYS A 345 149.73 -39.19 -27.27
N GLY A 346 148.67 -38.40 -27.11
CA GLY A 346 147.29 -38.69 -27.56
C GLY A 346 146.26 -38.45 -26.45
N LYS A 347 145.46 -37.36 -26.37
CA LYS A 347 144.63 -36.64 -27.34
C LYS A 347 143.36 -37.41 -27.76
N ASP A 348 142.22 -37.08 -27.14
CA ASP A 348 140.93 -36.68 -27.75
C ASP A 348 139.87 -36.54 -26.64
N LYS A 349 139.09 -35.44 -26.53
CA LYS A 349 137.88 -35.08 -27.32
C LYS A 349 136.87 -36.23 -27.32
N ASP A 350 135.57 -36.04 -27.08
CA ASP A 350 134.69 -35.00 -27.61
C ASP A 350 133.34 -35.10 -26.86
N LYS A 351 132.63 -33.96 -26.75
CA LYS A 351 131.21 -33.75 -27.13
C LYS A 351 130.18 -34.88 -26.90
N ARG A 352 128.93 -34.61 -26.47
CA ARG A 352 127.94 -33.67 -27.05
C ARG A 352 126.58 -33.92 -26.37
N ARG A 353 125.73 -32.85 -26.37
CA ARG A 353 124.26 -32.80 -26.61
C ARG A 353 123.37 -33.86 -25.91
N GLY A 354 122.25 -33.56 -25.24
CA GLY A 354 121.28 -32.48 -25.39
C GLY A 354 119.86 -33.08 -25.38
N LYS A 355 118.86 -32.20 -25.16
CA LYS A 355 117.42 -32.31 -25.46
C LYS A 355 116.44 -33.03 -24.50
N LYS A 356 115.51 -32.19 -24.01
CA LYS A 356 114.02 -32.25 -24.11
C LYS A 356 113.29 -33.50 -23.59
N LYS A 357 112.34 -33.26 -22.67
CA LYS A 357 110.97 -32.89 -23.06
C LYS A 357 110.43 -31.81 -22.15
#